data_AF-W2TDC9-F1
#
_entry.id   AF-W2TDC9-F1
#
_cell.length_a   1.000
_cell.length_b   1.000
_cell.length_c   1.000
_cell.angle_alpha   90.00
_cell.angle_beta   90.00
_cell.angle_gamma   90.00
#
_symmetry.space_group_name_H-M   'P 1'
#
loop_
_entity.id
_entity.type
_entity.pdbx_description
1 polymer ?
#
loop_
_entity_poly.entity_id
_entity_poly.type
_entity_poly.pdbx_seq_one_letter_code
_entity_poly.pdbx_strand_id
1 'polypeptide(L)'
;SDGLSYRVYLVKDERDEEVGLTEAAKLAAFFNSKFFHETITENSLPIPCGRFLQSFRIDDQGLSYMVFVTRFIKGWRAHQLSENELCVIAEAIASIHAINTATMSSEFLRVIEENHLNIRNYQTSVEPHLLKIMYDAMQGELAQYFSLPQEVMPRLETVVASEDDDDWAAPSERVICHGRLTAQNCYFKENSDSCGQPIELVDVTEWENIHFDDVGFDLSNLIISSAEPSVRRNKYMTYPL
;
A
#
# COMPACT_ATOMS: atom_id res chain seq x y z
N SER A 1 -14.61 -10.57 23.60
CA SER A 1 -14.63 -9.09 23.57
C SER A 1 -13.55 -8.68 22.59
N ASP A 2 -13.93 -8.22 21.41
CA ASP A 2 -12.95 -7.82 20.40
C ASP A 2 -12.16 -6.61 20.94
N GLY A 3 -10.87 -6.83 21.18
CA GLY A 3 -10.01 -5.87 21.85
C GLY A 3 -9.70 -4.69 20.94
N LEU A 4 -10.47 -3.60 21.11
CA LEU A 4 -10.19 -2.30 20.50
C LEU A 4 -8.74 -1.89 20.78
N SER A 5 -7.94 -1.83 19.73
CA SER A 5 -6.53 -1.44 19.82
C SER A 5 -6.34 -0.05 19.23
N TYR A 6 -5.32 0.64 19.72
CA TYR A 6 -5.01 2.01 19.34
C TYR A 6 -3.61 2.07 18.75
N ARG A 7 -3.44 2.89 17.72
CA ARG A 7 -2.12 3.23 17.16
C ARG A 7 -1.93 4.73 17.24
N VAL A 8 -0.73 5.14 17.65
CA VAL A 8 -0.36 6.53 17.89
C VAL A 8 0.73 6.91 16.89
N TYR A 9 0.52 7.99 16.15
CA TYR A 9 1.46 8.51 15.16
C TYR A 9 1.97 9.87 15.61
N LEU A 10 3.29 10.06 15.54
CA LEU A 10 3.96 11.29 15.96
C LEU A 10 4.48 12.01 14.71
N VAL A 11 3.99 13.21 14.46
CA VAL A 11 4.39 14.04 13.31
C VAL A 11 4.99 15.32 13.82
N LYS A 12 6.23 15.64 13.45
CA LYS A 12 6.86 16.91 13.83
C LYS A 12 6.09 18.07 13.22
N ASP A 13 5.64 18.98 14.07
CA ASP A 13 4.90 20.16 13.68
C ASP A 13 5.84 21.37 13.61
N GLU A 14 5.93 21.96 12.42
CA GLU A 14 6.76 23.15 12.21
C GLU A 14 6.00 24.45 12.50
N ARG A 15 4.69 24.40 12.82
CA ARG A 15 3.87 25.59 13.12
C ARG A 15 2.93 25.35 14.30
N ASP A 16 2.77 26.32 15.20
CA ASP A 16 1.96 26.20 16.43
C ASP A 16 0.42 26.21 16.24
N GLU A 17 -0.13 25.37 15.36
CA GLU A 17 -1.56 25.36 15.05
C GLU A 17 -2.25 23.99 15.26
N GLU A 18 -3.49 24.00 15.77
CA GLU A 18 -4.35 22.81 15.82
C GLU A 18 -4.78 22.40 14.40
N VAL A 19 -4.43 21.17 14.02
CA VAL A 19 -4.64 20.66 12.67
C VAL A 19 -6.05 20.05 12.56
N GLY A 20 -6.93 20.70 11.79
CA GLY A 20 -8.24 20.13 11.42
C GLY A 20 -8.10 18.86 10.57
N LEU A 21 -9.19 18.07 10.45
CA LEU A 21 -9.21 16.81 9.67
C LEU A 21 -8.67 16.99 8.24
N THR A 22 -8.93 18.15 7.64
CA THR A 22 -8.45 18.56 6.33
C THR A 22 -6.93 18.75 6.29
N GLU A 23 -6.35 19.58 7.15
CA GLU A 23 -4.89 19.74 7.24
C GLU A 23 -4.19 18.42 7.65
N ALA A 24 -4.85 17.57 8.44
CA ALA A 24 -4.32 16.26 8.80
C ALA A 24 -4.21 15.33 7.60
N ALA A 25 -5.20 15.36 6.70
CA ALA A 25 -5.16 14.62 5.44
C ALA A 25 -4.03 15.14 4.51
N LYS A 26 -3.84 16.47 4.43
CA LYS A 26 -2.74 17.08 3.67
C LYS A 26 -1.37 16.68 4.21
N LEU A 27 -1.19 16.72 5.54
CA LEU A 27 0.04 16.27 6.18
C LEU A 27 0.26 14.79 5.94
N ALA A 28 -0.77 13.96 6.09
CA ALA A 28 -0.68 12.53 5.76
C ALA A 28 -0.18 12.32 4.33
N ALA A 29 -0.79 12.95 3.32
CA ALA A 29 -0.34 12.85 1.92
C ALA A 29 1.11 13.32 1.69
N PHE A 30 1.51 14.45 2.30
CA PHE A 30 2.90 14.90 2.26
C PHE A 30 3.86 13.89 2.88
N PHE A 31 3.53 13.38 4.06
CA PHE A 31 4.36 12.39 4.73
C PHE A 31 4.34 11.04 4.01
N ASN A 32 3.26 10.62 3.36
CA ASN A 32 3.17 9.40 2.56
C ASN A 32 4.19 9.42 1.42
N SER A 33 4.23 10.55 0.74
CA SER A 33 5.19 10.82 -0.34
C SER A 33 6.62 10.72 0.18
N LYS A 34 6.86 11.25 1.39
CA LYS A 34 8.14 11.15 2.10
C LYS A 34 8.45 9.73 2.58
N PHE A 35 7.45 8.95 3.04
CA PHE A 35 7.63 7.57 3.47
C PHE A 35 7.94 6.63 2.32
N PHE A 36 7.33 6.80 1.15
CA PHE A 36 7.71 6.02 -0.03
C PHE A 36 9.18 6.29 -0.41
N HIS A 37 9.58 7.56 -0.39
CA HIS A 37 10.98 7.97 -0.57
C HIS A 37 11.91 7.36 0.50
N GLU A 38 11.50 7.39 1.77
CA GLU A 38 12.28 6.91 2.90
C GLU A 38 12.30 5.38 3.06
N THR A 39 11.26 4.68 2.63
CA THR A 39 11.16 3.21 2.66
C THR A 39 12.14 2.56 1.69
N ILE A 40 12.41 3.20 0.56
CA ILE A 40 13.44 2.76 -0.39
C ILE A 40 14.84 3.24 0.02
N THR A 41 14.95 4.21 0.93
CA THR A 41 16.21 4.73 1.47
C THR A 41 16.50 4.31 2.93
N GLU A 42 15.86 3.22 3.41
CA GLU A 42 16.11 2.51 4.67
C GLU A 42 15.48 3.02 5.99
N ASN A 43 14.49 3.93 6.00
CA ASN A 43 13.77 4.27 7.24
C ASN A 43 12.24 4.28 7.11
N SER A 44 11.58 3.56 8.03
CA SER A 44 10.12 3.47 8.12
C SER A 44 9.56 4.61 8.97
N LEU A 45 8.98 5.64 8.34
CA LEU A 45 8.16 6.63 9.04
C LEU A 45 6.72 6.12 9.25
N PRO A 46 6.20 6.05 10.48
CA PRO A 46 4.79 5.76 10.73
C PRO A 46 3.93 7.01 10.43
N ILE A 47 2.91 6.89 9.58
CA ILE A 47 2.10 8.04 9.12
C ILE A 47 0.61 7.87 9.45
N PRO A 48 -0.09 8.95 9.83
CA PRO A 48 -1.54 8.93 10.06
C PRO A 48 -2.35 8.49 8.83
N CYS A 49 -3.46 7.80 9.10
CA CYS A 49 -4.43 7.39 8.10
C CYS A 49 -5.88 7.70 8.54
N GLY A 50 -6.81 7.71 7.57
CA GLY A 50 -8.19 8.23 7.68
C GLY A 50 -9.14 7.59 8.71
N ARG A 51 -8.66 6.71 9.59
CA ARG A 51 -9.39 6.20 10.77
C ARG A 51 -9.07 6.97 12.04
N PHE A 52 -8.99 8.27 11.86
CA PHE A 52 -8.64 9.22 12.89
C PHE A 52 -9.76 9.35 13.93
N LEU A 53 -9.42 9.22 15.20
CA LEU A 53 -10.35 9.51 16.31
C LEU A 53 -10.06 10.85 16.95
N GLN A 54 -8.79 11.13 17.17
CA GLN A 54 -8.36 12.28 17.94
C GLN A 54 -6.94 12.66 17.57
N SER A 55 -6.69 13.96 17.53
CA SER A 55 -5.37 14.56 17.46
C SER A 55 -5.17 15.37 18.72
N PHE A 56 -3.91 15.50 19.11
CA PHE A 56 -3.51 16.45 20.12
C PHE A 56 -2.04 16.81 19.90
N ARG A 57 -1.62 17.92 20.47
CA ARG A 57 -0.26 18.43 20.38
C ARG A 57 0.55 17.98 21.60
N ILE A 58 1.81 17.63 21.41
CA ILE A 58 2.79 17.45 22.48
C ILE A 58 4.00 18.33 22.15
N ASP A 59 4.41 19.15 23.10
CA ASP A 59 5.66 19.90 23.03
C ASP A 59 6.74 19.17 23.83
N ASP A 60 7.86 18.82 23.20
CA ASP A 60 9.04 18.21 23.85
C ASP A 60 10.34 18.83 23.34
N GLN A 61 11.22 19.24 24.27
CA GLN A 61 12.54 19.83 23.96
C GLN A 61 12.53 21.01 22.97
N GLY A 62 11.46 21.81 22.97
CA GLY A 62 11.31 22.94 22.05
C GLY A 62 10.92 22.54 20.62
N LEU A 63 10.56 21.27 20.41
CA LEU A 63 9.92 20.77 19.21
C LEU A 63 8.46 20.46 19.53
N SER A 64 7.57 20.82 18.62
CA SER A 64 6.17 20.42 18.71
C SER A 64 5.91 19.20 17.85
N TYR A 65 5.02 18.35 18.33
CA TYR A 65 4.55 17.16 17.65
C TYR A 65 3.04 17.12 17.64
N MET A 66 2.47 16.90 16.45
CA MET A 66 1.10 16.49 16.30
C MET A 66 0.98 14.98 16.46
N VAL A 67 0.15 14.57 17.40
CA VAL A 67 -0.16 13.18 17.72
C VAL A 67 -1.48 12.82 17.09
N PHE A 68 -1.53 11.69 16.37
CA PHE A 68 -2.77 11.16 15.80
C PHE A 68 -3.07 9.79 16.39
N VAL A 69 -4.31 9.59 16.83
CA VAL A 69 -4.78 8.32 17.39
C VAL A 69 -5.78 7.69 16.43
N THR A 70 -5.51 6.45 16.03
CA THR A 70 -6.43 5.62 15.24
C THR A 70 -6.87 4.40 16.04
N ARG A 71 -8.08 3.89 15.75
CA ARG A 71 -8.55 2.59 16.23
C ARG A 71 -8.39 1.56 15.12
N PHE A 72 -8.03 0.36 15.53
CA PHE A 72 -8.08 -0.81 14.68
C PHE A 72 -8.58 -2.01 15.50
N ILE A 73 -9.17 -2.98 14.80
CA ILE A 73 -9.55 -4.25 15.41
C ILE A 73 -8.34 -5.17 15.33
N LYS A 74 -7.77 -5.49 16.50
CA LYS A 74 -6.65 -6.42 16.55
C LYS A 74 -7.18 -7.84 16.44
N GLY A 75 -6.62 -8.56 15.48
CA GLY A 75 -6.76 -10.00 15.33
C GLY A 75 -5.40 -10.68 15.21
N TRP A 76 -5.38 -11.87 14.62
CA TRP A 76 -4.14 -12.50 14.21
C TRP A 76 -3.74 -12.04 12.82
N ARG A 77 -2.44 -12.12 12.52
CA ARG A 77 -1.88 -11.77 11.20
C ARG A 77 -1.16 -12.97 10.63
N ALA A 78 -1.45 -13.27 9.38
CA ALA A 78 -0.71 -14.27 8.64
C ALA A 78 0.63 -13.68 8.17
N HIS A 79 1.67 -14.51 8.12
CA HIS A 79 2.93 -14.14 7.46
C HIS A 79 2.88 -14.45 5.95
N GLN A 80 2.09 -15.46 5.58
CA GLN A 80 1.78 -15.84 4.21
C GLN A 80 0.28 -16.12 4.13
N LEU A 81 -0.34 -15.75 3.01
CA LEU A 81 -1.77 -15.86 2.78
C LEU A 81 -2.07 -17.05 1.87
N SER A 82 -2.95 -17.92 2.32
CA SER A 82 -3.62 -18.95 1.54
C SER A 82 -4.56 -18.33 0.51
N GLU A 83 -5.02 -19.13 -0.46
CA GLU A 83 -5.98 -18.68 -1.48
C GLU A 83 -7.28 -18.13 -0.87
N ASN A 84 -7.79 -18.79 0.18
CA ASN A 84 -9.01 -18.33 0.85
C ASN A 84 -8.82 -16.97 1.54
N GLU A 85 -7.67 -16.76 2.20
CA GLU A 85 -7.36 -15.48 2.84
C GLU A 85 -7.20 -14.35 1.81
N LEU A 86 -6.55 -14.65 0.68
CA LEU A 86 -6.42 -13.71 -0.43
C LEU A 86 -7.79 -13.31 -0.98
N CYS A 87 -8.72 -14.26 -1.15
CA CYS A 87 -10.07 -13.98 -1.62
C CYS A 87 -10.83 -13.04 -0.68
N VAL A 88 -10.81 -13.30 0.64
CA VAL A 88 -11.51 -12.45 1.62
C VAL A 88 -10.92 -11.04 1.64
N ILE A 89 -9.59 -10.89 1.53
CA ILE A 89 -8.96 -9.58 1.41
C ILE A 89 -9.36 -8.88 0.11
N ALA A 90 -9.36 -9.60 -1.01
CA ALA A 90 -9.74 -9.05 -2.31
C ALA A 90 -11.20 -8.55 -2.32
N GLU A 91 -12.14 -9.28 -1.70
CA GLU A 91 -13.53 -8.85 -1.55
C GLU A 91 -13.66 -7.57 -0.71
N ALA A 92 -12.92 -7.48 0.39
CA ALA A 92 -12.92 -6.29 1.25
C ALA A 92 -12.36 -5.05 0.51
N ILE A 93 -11.28 -5.24 -0.24
CA ILE A 93 -10.63 -4.17 -1.00
C ILE A 93 -11.45 -3.77 -2.24
N ALA A 94 -12.09 -4.71 -2.91
CA ALA A 94 -13.02 -4.41 -4.01
C ALA A 94 -14.16 -3.48 -3.56
N SER A 95 -14.63 -3.63 -2.31
CA SER A 95 -15.63 -2.72 -1.73
C SER A 95 -15.12 -1.28 -1.60
N ILE A 96 -13.82 -1.11 -1.37
CA ILE A 96 -13.15 0.21 -1.30
C ILE A 96 -12.93 0.76 -2.70
N HIS A 97 -12.50 -0.10 -3.64
CA HIS A 97 -12.36 0.27 -5.05
C HIS A 97 -13.70 0.73 -5.66
N ALA A 98 -14.82 0.16 -5.20
CA ALA A 98 -16.16 0.51 -5.66
C ALA A 98 -16.73 1.81 -5.06
N ILE A 99 -16.00 2.49 -4.17
CA ILE A 99 -16.47 3.75 -3.56
C ILE A 99 -16.69 4.80 -4.65
N ASN A 100 -17.90 5.37 -4.69
CA ASN A 100 -18.21 6.48 -5.59
C ASN A 100 -17.53 7.76 -5.12
N THR A 101 -16.39 8.08 -5.75
CA THR A 101 -15.57 9.27 -5.47
C THR A 101 -16.35 10.58 -5.67
N ALA A 102 -17.38 10.61 -6.52
CA ALA A 102 -18.19 11.83 -6.73
C ALA A 102 -19.00 12.25 -5.50
N THR A 103 -19.17 11.35 -4.52
CA THR A 103 -19.87 11.65 -3.26
C THR A 103 -18.93 12.14 -2.15
N MET A 104 -17.61 12.13 -2.39
CA MET A 104 -16.60 12.55 -1.43
C MET A 104 -16.39 14.05 -1.46
N SER A 105 -15.82 14.59 -0.38
CA SER A 105 -15.47 16.01 -0.34
C SER A 105 -14.39 16.32 -1.38
N SER A 106 -14.51 17.47 -2.06
CA SER A 106 -13.54 17.92 -3.06
C SER A 106 -12.12 17.99 -2.50
N GLU A 107 -12.00 18.33 -1.22
CA GLU A 107 -10.73 18.42 -0.52
C GLU A 107 -10.09 17.05 -0.27
N PHE A 108 -10.88 16.04 0.11
CA PHE A 108 -10.37 14.68 0.23
C PHE A 108 -9.85 14.17 -1.12
N LEU A 109 -10.60 14.36 -2.20
CA LEU A 109 -10.19 13.96 -3.54
C LEU A 109 -8.90 14.65 -3.98
N ARG A 110 -8.78 15.95 -3.73
CA ARG A 110 -7.58 16.74 -4.01
C ARG A 110 -6.35 16.17 -3.30
N VAL A 111 -6.50 15.77 -2.03
CA VAL A 111 -5.39 15.18 -1.24
C VAL A 111 -4.97 13.80 -1.78
N ILE A 112 -5.92 12.93 -2.15
CA ILE A 112 -5.62 11.63 -2.75
C ILE A 112 -4.94 11.79 -4.11
N GLU A 113 -5.37 12.77 -4.91
CA GLU A 113 -4.76 13.12 -6.20
C GLU A 113 -3.33 13.67 -6.04
N GLU A 114 -3.10 14.55 -5.08
CA GLU A 114 -1.75 15.02 -4.73
C GLU A 114 -0.84 13.86 -4.32
N ASN A 115 -1.35 12.92 -3.51
CA ASN A 115 -0.57 11.75 -3.10
C ASN A 115 -0.23 10.83 -4.29
N HIS A 116 -1.18 10.60 -5.20
CA HIS A 116 -0.95 9.86 -6.44
C HIS A 116 0.17 10.49 -7.26
N LEU A 117 0.12 11.81 -7.50
CA LEU A 117 1.14 12.52 -8.26
C LEU A 117 2.52 12.41 -7.61
N ASN A 118 2.59 12.52 -6.29
CA ASN A 118 3.86 12.41 -5.58
C ASN A 118 4.45 10.98 -5.67
N ILE A 119 3.62 9.95 -5.53
CA ILE A 119 4.04 8.55 -5.70
C ILE A 119 4.55 8.33 -7.12
N ARG A 120 3.84 8.83 -8.14
CA ARG A 120 4.26 8.70 -9.55
C ARG A 120 5.57 9.42 -9.81
N ASN A 121 5.69 10.70 -9.42
CA ASN A 121 6.93 11.46 -9.55
C ASN A 121 8.12 10.73 -8.93
N TYR A 122 7.88 10.12 -7.77
CA TYR A 122 8.89 9.32 -7.10
C TYR A 122 9.23 8.05 -7.87
N GLN A 123 8.23 7.26 -8.29
CA GLN A 123 8.42 6.06 -9.11
C GLN A 123 9.24 6.36 -10.37
N THR A 124 8.86 7.40 -11.12
CA THR A 124 9.60 7.86 -12.31
C THR A 124 11.04 8.26 -11.98
N SER A 125 11.30 8.83 -10.79
CA SER A 125 12.66 9.20 -10.38
C SER A 125 13.56 8.00 -10.07
N VAL A 126 12.98 6.89 -9.58
CA VAL A 126 13.74 5.69 -9.19
C VAL A 126 13.80 4.62 -10.27
N GLU A 127 12.82 4.60 -11.17
CA GLU A 127 12.69 3.58 -12.22
C GLU A 127 13.97 3.40 -13.05
N PRO A 128 14.67 4.45 -13.54
CA PRO A 128 15.91 4.27 -14.30
C PRO A 128 17.01 3.54 -13.51
N HIS A 129 17.06 3.76 -12.19
CA HIS A 129 18.02 3.08 -11.31
C HIS A 129 17.64 1.61 -11.12
N LEU A 130 16.36 1.31 -10.92
CA LEU A 130 15.86 -0.06 -10.78
C LEU A 130 16.05 -0.87 -12.07
N LEU A 131 15.75 -0.26 -13.23
CA LEU A 131 16.00 -0.88 -14.53
C LEU A 131 17.47 -1.19 -14.73
N LYS A 132 18.37 -0.28 -14.36
CA LYS A 132 19.82 -0.52 -14.42
C LYS A 132 20.25 -1.71 -13.55
N ILE A 133 19.77 -1.78 -12.30
CA ILE A 133 20.06 -2.91 -11.41
C ILE A 133 19.57 -4.23 -12.04
N MET A 134 18.39 -4.21 -12.66
CA MET A 134 17.82 -5.38 -13.32
C MET A 134 18.65 -5.80 -14.55
N TYR A 135 19.11 -4.85 -15.38
CA TYR A 135 20.03 -5.14 -16.48
C TYR A 135 21.32 -5.79 -15.97
N ASP A 136 21.94 -5.22 -14.94
CA ASP A 136 23.18 -5.76 -14.36
C ASP A 136 22.95 -7.19 -13.81
N ALA A 137 21.79 -7.45 -13.20
CA ALA A 137 21.42 -8.79 -12.74
C ALA A 137 21.22 -9.78 -13.90
N MET A 138 20.60 -9.36 -15.01
CA MET A 138 20.33 -10.22 -16.17
C MET A 138 21.58 -10.51 -17.01
N GLN A 139 22.57 -9.62 -16.99
CA GLN A 139 23.85 -9.79 -17.68
C GLN A 139 24.93 -10.43 -16.81
N GLY A 140 24.74 -10.42 -15.49
CA GLY A 140 25.69 -10.94 -14.51
C GLY A 140 25.41 -12.38 -14.06
N GLU A 141 26.04 -12.75 -12.94
CA GLU A 141 25.95 -14.10 -12.36
C GLU A 141 24.56 -14.44 -11.81
N LEU A 142 23.69 -13.44 -11.60
CA LEU A 142 22.33 -13.65 -11.11
C LEU A 142 21.39 -14.20 -12.18
N ALA A 143 21.72 -14.05 -13.47
CA ALA A 143 20.91 -14.51 -14.59
C ALA A 143 20.55 -16.00 -14.50
N GLN A 144 21.44 -16.82 -13.90
CA GLN A 144 21.23 -18.26 -13.70
C GLN A 144 20.02 -18.60 -12.81
N TYR A 145 19.52 -17.65 -12.01
CA TYR A 145 18.36 -17.84 -11.14
C TYR A 145 17.02 -17.48 -11.82
N PHE A 146 17.07 -16.94 -13.04
CA PHE A 146 15.88 -16.55 -13.79
C PHE A 146 15.52 -17.61 -14.83
N SER A 147 14.22 -17.85 -15.02
CA SER A 147 13.73 -18.60 -16.17
C SER A 147 13.70 -17.66 -17.37
N LEU A 148 14.43 -18.02 -18.44
CA LEU A 148 14.54 -17.22 -19.67
C LEU A 148 15.09 -15.80 -19.43
N PRO A 149 16.29 -15.63 -18.83
CA PRO A 149 16.85 -14.31 -18.49
C PRO A 149 16.94 -13.35 -19.68
N GLN A 150 17.20 -13.88 -20.88
CA GLN A 150 17.24 -13.10 -22.13
C GLN A 150 15.88 -12.50 -22.53
N GLU A 151 14.77 -13.01 -22.00
CA GLU A 151 13.42 -12.48 -22.28
C GLU A 151 12.92 -11.51 -21.21
N VAL A 152 13.58 -11.43 -20.04
CA VAL A 152 13.11 -10.62 -18.91
C VAL A 152 13.17 -9.13 -19.25
N MET A 153 14.30 -8.62 -19.74
CA MET A 153 14.44 -7.20 -20.08
C MET A 153 13.54 -6.77 -21.24
N PRO A 154 13.47 -7.48 -22.38
CA PRO A 154 12.55 -7.10 -23.46
C PRO A 154 11.08 -7.04 -23.03
N ARG A 155 10.65 -7.95 -22.15
CA ARG A 155 9.29 -7.94 -21.60
C ARG A 155 9.08 -6.76 -20.65
N LEU A 156 10.05 -6.49 -19.77
CA LEU A 156 9.97 -5.36 -18.84
C LEU A 156 9.95 -4.02 -19.58
N GLU A 157 10.80 -3.83 -20.59
CA GLU A 157 10.82 -2.64 -21.45
C GLU A 157 9.49 -2.44 -22.18
N THR A 158 8.86 -3.53 -22.64
CA THR A 158 7.52 -3.46 -23.28
C THR A 158 6.47 -2.95 -22.29
N VAL A 159 6.52 -3.40 -21.03
CA VAL A 159 5.59 -2.94 -19.98
C VAL A 159 5.84 -1.47 -19.66
N VAL A 160 7.10 -1.06 -19.42
CA VAL A 160 7.45 0.33 -19.12
C VAL A 160 7.05 1.26 -20.27
N ALA A 161 7.37 0.89 -21.51
CA ALA A 161 7.00 1.68 -22.68
C ALA A 161 5.49 1.75 -22.93
N SER A 162 4.72 0.78 -22.42
CA SER A 162 3.25 0.83 -22.48
C SER A 162 2.61 1.73 -21.40
N GLU A 163 3.37 2.13 -20.38
CA GLU A 163 2.90 3.08 -19.37
C GLU A 163 3.12 4.55 -19.78
N ASP A 164 3.92 4.80 -20.83
CA ASP A 164 4.33 6.12 -21.32
C ASP A 164 3.32 6.79 -22.28
N ASP A 165 2.28 6.07 -22.74
CA ASP A 165 1.22 6.68 -23.54
C ASP A 165 0.15 7.31 -22.62
N ASP A 166 -0.34 8.48 -23.03
CA ASP A 166 -1.43 9.32 -22.50
C ASP A 166 -2.78 8.59 -22.20
N ASP A 167 -2.78 7.25 -22.17
CA ASP A 167 -3.92 6.34 -22.09
C ASP A 167 -4.21 5.86 -20.67
N TRP A 168 -3.73 6.58 -19.65
CA TRP A 168 -4.21 6.35 -18.30
C TRP A 168 -5.64 6.86 -18.20
N ALA A 169 -6.56 5.91 -18.07
CA ALA A 169 -7.88 6.02 -17.46
C ALA A 169 -8.09 7.41 -16.84
N ALA A 170 -9.03 8.16 -17.43
CA ALA A 170 -9.41 9.47 -16.93
C ALA A 170 -9.63 9.38 -15.40
N PRO A 171 -9.43 10.46 -14.61
CA PRO A 171 -9.61 10.40 -13.14
C PRO A 171 -10.91 9.73 -12.66
N SER A 172 -11.94 9.67 -13.53
CA SER A 172 -13.20 8.94 -13.35
C SER A 172 -13.12 7.40 -13.35
N GLU A 173 -12.04 6.81 -13.84
CA GLU A 173 -11.79 5.36 -13.93
C GLU A 173 -10.79 4.88 -12.87
N ARG A 174 -10.22 5.79 -12.07
CA ARG A 174 -9.27 5.49 -11.01
C ARG A 174 -9.99 5.12 -9.72
N VAL A 175 -9.50 4.10 -9.04
CA VAL A 175 -10.04 3.66 -7.75
C VAL A 175 -9.13 4.10 -6.61
N ILE A 176 -9.69 4.18 -5.41
CA ILE A 176 -8.91 4.47 -4.21
C ILE A 176 -8.20 3.18 -3.79
N CYS A 177 -6.90 3.10 -4.03
CA CYS A 177 -6.06 1.97 -3.63
C CYS A 177 -5.46 2.17 -2.24
N HIS A 178 -5.23 1.08 -1.53
CA HIS A 178 -4.49 1.08 -0.27
C HIS A 178 -3.03 1.49 -0.46
N GLY A 179 -2.42 1.08 -1.58
CA GLY A 179 -1.07 1.48 -1.97
C GLY A 179 0.07 0.73 -1.28
N ARG A 180 -0.25 -0.16 -0.33
CA ARG A 180 0.71 -1.06 0.33
C ARG A 180 0.02 -2.30 0.88
N LEU A 181 -0.97 -2.84 0.18
CA LEU A 181 -1.73 -4.00 0.67
C LEU A 181 -0.85 -5.25 0.80
N THR A 182 -0.69 -5.79 2.02
CA THR A 182 0.14 -6.98 2.30
C THR A 182 -0.45 -7.81 3.46
N ALA A 183 0.06 -9.01 3.73
CA ALA A 183 -0.38 -9.79 4.88
C ALA A 183 -0.16 -9.05 6.22
N GLN A 184 0.86 -8.19 6.29
CA GLN A 184 1.24 -7.52 7.53
C GLN A 184 0.22 -6.49 8.02
N ASN A 185 -0.61 -5.97 7.12
CA ASN A 185 -1.64 -4.99 7.44
C ASN A 185 -3.06 -5.56 7.44
N CYS A 186 -3.22 -6.86 7.17
CA CYS A 186 -4.49 -7.57 7.24
C CYS A 186 -4.64 -8.32 8.57
N TYR A 187 -5.68 -8.02 9.33
CA TYR A 187 -6.03 -8.71 10.57
C TYR A 187 -7.22 -9.63 10.35
N PHE A 188 -7.06 -10.86 10.79
CA PHE A 188 -8.11 -11.88 10.76
C PHE A 188 -8.56 -12.20 12.18
N LYS A 189 -9.81 -12.64 12.32
CA LYS A 189 -10.35 -13.05 13.61
C LYS A 189 -9.60 -14.27 14.15
N GLU A 190 -9.19 -14.23 15.41
CA GLU A 190 -8.58 -15.39 16.07
C GLU A 190 -9.59 -16.53 16.13
N ASN A 191 -9.31 -17.62 15.41
CA ASN A 191 -10.09 -18.85 15.54
C ASN A 191 -9.63 -19.59 16.80
N SER A 192 -10.39 -19.49 17.88
CA SER A 192 -10.18 -20.27 19.10
C SER A 192 -10.46 -21.77 18.90
N ASP A 193 -11.21 -22.13 17.86
CA ASP A 193 -11.54 -23.51 17.51
C ASP A 193 -11.20 -23.78 16.04
N SER A 194 -10.17 -24.58 15.80
CA SER A 194 -9.62 -24.93 14.48
C SER A 194 -10.50 -25.88 13.64
N CYS A 195 -11.81 -25.86 13.84
CA CYS A 195 -12.77 -26.69 13.12
C CYS A 195 -13.68 -25.86 12.20
N GLY A 196 -13.21 -25.64 10.96
CA GLY A 196 -14.07 -25.32 9.81
C GLY A 196 -14.83 -24.00 9.83
N GLN A 197 -14.52 -23.06 10.72
CA GLN A 197 -15.10 -21.72 10.66
C GLN A 197 -14.51 -20.94 9.47
N PRO A 198 -15.34 -20.16 8.76
CA PRO A 198 -14.87 -19.33 7.65
C PRO A 198 -13.84 -18.32 8.16
N ILE A 199 -12.80 -18.10 7.36
CA ILE A 199 -11.79 -17.06 7.61
C ILE A 199 -12.51 -15.70 7.55
N GLU A 200 -12.41 -14.93 8.63
CA GLU A 200 -13.04 -13.61 8.74
C GLU A 200 -11.94 -12.54 8.83
N LEU A 201 -11.87 -11.66 7.84
CA LEU A 201 -11.03 -10.47 7.88
C LEU A 201 -11.72 -9.43 8.76
N VAL A 202 -11.07 -9.05 9.86
CA VAL A 202 -11.61 -8.09 10.83
C VAL A 202 -11.10 -6.68 10.59
N ASP A 203 -9.91 -6.54 9.99
CA ASP A 203 -9.40 -5.23 9.66
C ASP A 203 -8.34 -5.23 8.57
N VAL A 204 -8.27 -4.11 7.83
CA VAL A 204 -7.11 -3.73 7.04
C VAL A 204 -6.61 -2.40 7.62
N THR A 205 -5.33 -2.35 7.96
CA THR A 205 -4.68 -1.22 8.63
C THR A 205 -3.66 -0.58 7.71
N GLU A 206 -2.97 0.47 8.15
CA GLU A 206 -1.89 1.09 7.36
C GLU A 206 -2.33 1.81 6.08
N TRP A 207 -3.49 2.46 6.16
CA TRP A 207 -4.10 3.27 5.09
C TRP A 207 -3.36 4.59 4.81
N GLU A 208 -2.15 4.79 5.33
CA GLU A 208 -1.34 5.96 5.03
C GLU A 208 -1.11 6.05 3.51
N ASN A 209 -0.77 4.96 2.82
CA ASN A 209 -0.38 4.99 1.41
C ASN A 209 -1.53 5.11 0.40
N ILE A 210 -2.70 5.59 0.84
CA ILE A 210 -3.90 5.68 0.02
C ILE A 210 -3.72 6.67 -1.15
N HIS A 211 -3.97 6.23 -2.36
CA HIS A 211 -3.85 7.05 -3.58
C HIS A 211 -4.76 6.51 -4.68
N PHE A 212 -4.90 7.27 -5.76
CA PHE A 212 -5.58 6.78 -6.97
C PHE A 212 -4.67 5.83 -7.75
N ASP A 213 -5.16 4.66 -8.11
CA ASP A 213 -4.48 3.74 -9.02
C ASP A 213 -5.50 2.78 -9.67
N ASP A 214 -5.02 1.79 -10.42
CA ASP A 214 -5.80 0.67 -10.91
C ASP A 214 -6.03 -0.40 -9.82
N VAL A 215 -7.14 -1.13 -9.95
CA VAL A 215 -7.51 -2.26 -9.07
C VAL A 215 -6.38 -3.29 -8.98
N GLY A 216 -5.66 -3.51 -10.09
CA GLY A 216 -4.54 -4.43 -10.21
C GLY A 216 -3.35 -4.07 -9.32
N PHE A 217 -3.17 -2.81 -8.93
CA PHE A 217 -2.05 -2.37 -8.09
C PHE A 217 -2.07 -3.08 -6.72
N ASP A 218 -3.17 -2.97 -5.99
CA ASP A 218 -3.29 -3.57 -4.66
C ASP A 218 -3.26 -5.11 -4.72
N LEU A 219 -3.96 -5.70 -5.69
CA LEU A 219 -4.07 -7.16 -5.80
C LEU A 219 -2.75 -7.81 -6.23
N SER A 220 -2.04 -7.21 -7.19
CA SER A 220 -0.73 -7.70 -7.61
C SER A 220 0.29 -7.59 -6.48
N ASN A 221 0.32 -6.46 -5.76
CA ASN A 221 1.19 -6.28 -4.61
C ASN A 221 0.90 -7.29 -3.50
N LEU A 222 -0.38 -7.54 -3.19
CA LEU A 222 -0.79 -8.54 -2.21
C LEU A 222 -0.32 -9.94 -2.62
N ILE A 223 -0.54 -10.34 -3.88
CA ILE A 223 -0.13 -11.66 -4.36
C ILE A 223 1.40 -11.82 -4.32
N ILE A 224 2.14 -10.85 -4.85
CA ILE A 224 3.61 -10.93 -4.97
C ILE A 224 4.25 -10.97 -3.58
N SER A 225 3.83 -10.07 -2.68
CA SER A 225 4.43 -9.89 -1.36
C SER A 225 4.03 -10.97 -0.36
N SER A 226 2.80 -11.49 -0.46
CA SER A 226 2.13 -12.12 0.67
C SER A 226 1.52 -13.49 0.39
N ALA A 227 1.28 -13.87 -0.87
CA ALA A 227 0.72 -15.19 -1.15
C ALA A 227 1.70 -16.33 -0.82
N GLU A 228 1.16 -17.46 -0.39
CA GLU A 228 1.94 -18.68 -0.19
C GLU A 228 2.71 -19.09 -1.46
N PRO A 229 3.90 -19.71 -1.35
CA PRO A 229 4.65 -20.17 -2.50
C PRO A 229 3.88 -21.12 -3.41
N SER A 230 2.96 -21.94 -2.87
CA SER A 230 2.08 -22.85 -3.62
C SER A 230 1.16 -22.08 -4.59
N VAL A 231 0.54 -21.00 -4.10
CA VAL A 231 -0.31 -20.09 -4.88
C VAL A 231 0.52 -19.35 -5.93
N ARG A 232 1.71 -18.85 -5.55
CA ARG A 232 2.62 -18.14 -6.47
C ARG A 232 3.26 -19.05 -7.52
N ARG A 233 3.46 -20.34 -7.26
CA ARG A 233 4.18 -21.25 -8.19
C ARG A 233 3.25 -22.00 -9.14
N ASN A 234 2.04 -22.39 -8.71
CA ASN A 234 1.12 -23.19 -9.54
C ASN A 234 0.64 -22.49 -10.82
N LYS A 235 0.70 -21.15 -10.90
CA LYS A 235 0.28 -20.39 -12.10
C LYS A 235 1.42 -20.03 -13.07
N TYR A 236 2.69 -20.16 -12.65
CA TYR A 236 3.86 -19.82 -13.48
C TYR A 236 4.71 -21.03 -13.86
N MET A 237 4.47 -22.20 -13.26
CA MET A 237 5.14 -23.46 -13.59
C MET A 237 4.23 -24.45 -14.33
N THR A 238 3.32 -23.98 -15.17
CA THR A 238 2.82 -24.81 -16.28
C THR A 238 3.98 -24.99 -17.26
N TYR A 239 4.75 -26.06 -17.02
CA TYR A 239 5.79 -26.53 -17.95
C TYR A 239 5.21 -26.65 -19.36
N PRO A 240 5.89 -26.13 -20.41
CA PRO A 240 5.73 -26.70 -21.73
C PRO A 240 6.33 -28.11 -21.69
N LEU A 241 5.54 -29.11 -22.05
CA LEU A 241 6.05 -30.38 -22.56
C LEU A 241 6.77 -30.14 -23.89
#